data_AF-A0A6N2DM54-F1
#
_entry.id   AF-A0A6N2DM54-F1
#
_cell.length_a   1.000
_cell.length_b   1.000
_cell.length_c   1.000
_cell.angle_alpha   90.00
_cell.angle_beta   90.00
_cell.angle_gamma   90.00
#
_symmetry.space_group_name_H-M   'P 1'
#
loop_
_entity.id
_entity.type
_entity.pdbx_description
1 polymer ?
#
loop_
_entity_poly.entity_id
_entity_poly.type
_entity_poly.pdbx_seq_one_letter_code
_entity_poly.pdbx_strand_id
1 'polypeptide(L)'
;MGSGVRLGVVGATGQVGAVVRRLLTERSFPIDELRFFASARSAGSVIEWRHPDGRTLEITVEDASTADPTGLDIAIFSAGATTSRAQAPRFANAGVTVIDNSSAFRMDPDVPLVVSEVNPD
;
A
#
# COMPACT_ATOMS: atom_id res chain seq x y z
N MET A 1 1.95 -19.41 13.79
CA MET A 1 2.46 -18.03 13.73
C MET A 1 2.58 -17.73 12.26
N GLY A 2 1.75 -16.82 11.73
CA GLY A 2 1.68 -16.56 10.29
C GLY A 2 3.00 -16.00 9.78
N SER A 3 3.53 -16.58 8.70
CA SER A 3 4.74 -16.11 8.01
C SER A 3 4.42 -15.06 6.94
N GLY A 4 3.27 -14.39 7.06
CA GLY A 4 2.77 -13.43 6.08
C GLY A 4 3.16 -11.99 6.42
N VAL A 5 3.09 -11.13 5.41
CA VAL A 5 3.40 -9.69 5.51
C VAL A 5 2.15 -8.92 5.94
N ARG A 6 2.30 -7.95 6.85
CA ARG A 6 1.27 -6.95 7.17
C ARG A 6 1.40 -5.79 6.18
N LEU A 7 0.46 -5.72 5.25
CA LEU A 7 0.55 -4.88 4.05
C LEU A 7 -0.50 -3.76 4.04
N GLY A 8 -0.06 -2.54 3.78
CA GLY A 8 -0.92 -1.40 3.48
C GLY A 8 -0.99 -1.09 1.98
N VAL A 9 -2.16 -0.71 1.47
CA VAL A 9 -2.31 -0.13 0.12
C VAL A 9 -2.89 1.27 0.24
N VAL A 10 -2.07 2.29 -0.05
CA VAL A 10 -2.48 3.70 -0.04
C VAL A 10 -2.93 4.11 -1.44
N GLY A 11 -4.09 4.76 -1.53
CA GLY A 11 -4.77 4.98 -2.81
C GLY A 11 -5.57 3.77 -3.26
N ALA A 12 -6.01 2.93 -2.32
CA ALA A 12 -6.73 1.70 -2.61
C ALA A 12 -7.95 1.94 -3.52
N THR A 13 -8.77 2.96 -3.29
CA THR A 13 -9.98 3.21 -4.09
C THR A 13 -9.70 3.68 -5.53
N GLY A 14 -8.44 4.01 -5.87
CA GLY A 14 -8.06 4.44 -7.21
C GLY A 14 -7.88 3.29 -8.21
N GLN A 15 -7.72 3.66 -9.49
CA GLN A 15 -7.56 2.69 -10.59
C GLN A 15 -6.31 1.80 -10.40
N VAL A 16 -5.16 2.42 -10.09
CA VAL A 16 -3.92 1.67 -9.85
C VAL A 16 -4.03 0.84 -8.56
N GLY A 17 -4.64 1.36 -7.50
CA GLY A 17 -4.88 0.63 -6.26
C GLY A 17 -5.75 -0.62 -6.47
N ALA A 18 -6.75 -0.55 -7.35
CA ALA A 18 -7.56 -1.72 -7.72
C ALA A 18 -6.73 -2.79 -8.46
N VAL A 19 -5.80 -2.37 -9.33
CA VAL A 19 -4.86 -3.29 -10.00
C VAL A 19 -3.92 -3.93 -8.99
N VAL A 20 -3.36 -3.16 -8.04
CA VAL A 20 -2.50 -3.69 -6.97
C VAL A 20 -3.25 -4.76 -6.17
N ARG A 21 -4.47 -4.49 -5.71
CA ARG A 21 -5.30 -5.48 -4.98
C ARG A 21 -5.49 -6.77 -5.77
N ARG A 22 -5.79 -6.66 -7.07
CA ARG A 22 -5.98 -7.82 -7.94
C ARG A 22 -4.70 -8.63 -8.07
N LEU A 23 -3.56 -7.96 -8.29
CA LEU A 23 -2.25 -8.61 -8.42
C LEU A 23 -1.83 -9.32 -7.13
N LEU A 24 -2.13 -8.77 -5.96
CA LEU A 24 -1.86 -9.44 -4.68
C LEU A 24 -2.57 -10.80 -4.60
N THR A 25 -3.82 -10.87 -5.07
CA THR A 25 -4.57 -12.13 -5.17
C THR A 25 -3.97 -13.06 -6.24
N GLU A 26 -3.80 -12.56 -7.48
CA GLU A 26 -3.30 -13.37 -8.61
C GLU A 26 -1.92 -13.97 -8.37
N ARG A 27 -1.06 -13.26 -7.64
CA ARG A 27 0.32 -13.68 -7.32
C ARG A 27 0.41 -14.49 -6.04
N SER A 28 -0.71 -14.74 -5.36
CA SER A 28 -0.73 -15.41 -4.05
C SER A 28 0.26 -14.79 -3.07
N PHE A 29 0.32 -13.46 -3.02
CA PHE A 29 1.27 -12.75 -2.15
C PHE A 29 0.99 -13.16 -0.69
N PRO A 30 2.02 -13.51 0.10
CA PRO A 30 1.83 -14.03 1.45
C PRO A 30 1.45 -12.89 2.40
N ILE A 31 0.15 -12.68 2.61
CA ILE A 31 -0.41 -11.60 3.44
C ILE A 31 -0.93 -12.19 4.75
N ASP A 32 -0.50 -11.62 5.87
CA ASP A 32 -1.09 -11.91 7.20
C ASP A 32 -2.19 -10.88 7.54
N GLU A 33 -1.94 -9.61 7.21
CA GLU A 33 -2.87 -8.50 7.42
C GLU A 33 -2.90 -7.58 6.20
N LEU A 34 -4.09 -7.14 5.78
CA LEU A 34 -4.26 -6.19 4.67
C LEU A 34 -5.07 -4.98 5.13
N ARG A 35 -4.49 -3.79 5.00
CA ARG A 35 -5.15 -2.51 5.29
C ARG A 35 -5.25 -1.64 4.04
N PHE A 36 -6.38 -0.96 3.87
CA PHE A 36 -6.62 -0.08 2.73
C PHE A 36 -6.73 1.36 3.20
N PHE A 37 -5.97 2.24 2.55
CA PHE A 37 -5.97 3.66 2.86
C PHE A 37 -6.36 4.47 1.63
N ALA A 38 -7.14 5.52 1.82
CA ALA A 38 -7.49 6.47 0.77
C ALA A 38 -7.66 7.88 1.36
N SER A 39 -8.23 8.80 0.58
CA SER A 39 -8.58 10.13 1.09
C SER A 39 -9.74 10.05 2.10
N ALA A 40 -9.90 11.10 2.93
CA ALA A 40 -11.03 11.27 3.83
C ALA A 40 -12.40 11.05 3.16
N ARG A 41 -12.54 11.43 1.88
CA ARG A 41 -13.78 11.21 1.09
C ARG A 41 -14.11 9.73 0.90
N SER A 42 -13.09 8.89 0.78
CA SER A 42 -13.22 7.45 0.55
C SER A 42 -13.18 6.64 1.84
N ALA A 43 -12.70 7.22 2.94
CA ALA A 43 -12.67 6.56 4.23
C ALA A 43 -14.08 6.12 4.67
N GLY A 44 -14.16 4.95 5.30
CA GLY A 44 -15.42 4.32 5.71
C GLY A 44 -16.11 3.49 4.62
N SER A 45 -15.72 3.61 3.35
CA SER A 45 -16.17 2.66 2.33
C SER A 45 -15.59 1.26 2.58
N VAL A 46 -16.31 0.22 2.16
CA VAL A 46 -15.87 -1.17 2.29
C VAL A 46 -15.47 -1.70 0.93
N ILE A 47 -14.34 -2.42 0.89
CA ILE A 47 -13.86 -3.11 -0.29
C ILE A 47 -13.86 -4.60 0.00
N GLU A 48 -14.61 -5.36 -0.80
CA GLU A 48 -14.47 -6.81 -0.87
C GLU A 48 -13.16 -7.14 -1.58
N TRP A 49 -12.31 -7.92 -0.90
CA TRP A 49 -11.07 -8.42 -1.47
C TRP A 49 -10.99 -9.94 -1.32
N ARG A 50 -10.67 -10.61 -2.43
CA ARG A 50 -10.50 -12.07 -2.46
C ARG A 50 -9.09 -12.42 -2.05
N HIS A 51 -8.93 -13.04 -0.90
CA HIS A 51 -7.66 -13.58 -0.43
C HIS A 51 -7.23 -14.78 -1.30
N PRO A 52 -5.92 -14.99 -1.51
CA PRO A 52 -5.40 -16.11 -2.31
C PRO A 52 -5.91 -17.51 -1.92
N ASP A 53 -6.22 -17.72 -0.63
CA ASP A 53 -6.79 -18.99 -0.12
C ASP A 53 -8.28 -19.20 -0.43
N GLY A 54 -8.89 -18.28 -1.18
CA GLY A 54 -10.29 -18.36 -1.60
C GLY A 54 -11.28 -17.65 -0.69
N ARG A 55 -10.88 -17.14 0.47
CA ARG A 55 -11.75 -16.31 1.33
C ARG A 55 -12.01 -14.94 0.70
N THR A 56 -13.17 -14.37 0.96
CA THR A 56 -13.45 -12.94 0.69
C THR A 56 -13.43 -12.20 2.01
N LEU A 57 -12.66 -11.12 2.07
CA LEU A 57 -12.57 -10.22 3.21
C LEU A 57 -13.22 -8.90 2.86
N GLU A 58 -14.06 -8.39 3.76
CA GLU A 58 -14.56 -7.03 3.71
C GLU A 58 -13.61 -6.13 4.51
N ILE A 59 -12.94 -5.20 3.81
CA ILE A 59 -11.95 -4.32 4.43
C ILE A 59 -12.45 -2.89 4.35
N THR A 60 -12.67 -2.26 5.50
CA THR A 60 -13.01 -0.84 5.58
C THR A 60 -11.80 0.01 5.22
N VAL A 61 -11.99 0.96 4.33
CA VAL A 61 -10.97 1.92 3.92
C VAL A 61 -10.75 2.94 5.02
N GLU A 62 -9.50 3.12 5.41
CA GLU A 62 -9.06 4.10 6.40
C GLU A 62 -8.64 5.41 5.72
N ASP A 63 -8.74 6.52 6.45
CA ASP A 63 -8.21 7.80 5.98
C ASP A 63 -6.68 7.80 6.12
N ALA A 64 -5.99 7.87 4.99
CA ALA A 64 -4.54 7.88 4.93
C ALA A 64 -3.91 9.02 5.74
N SER A 65 -4.61 10.14 5.93
CA SER A 65 -4.08 11.32 6.63
C SER A 65 -4.12 11.22 8.16
N THR A 66 -4.96 10.33 8.71
CA THR A 66 -5.20 10.22 10.16
C THR A 66 -4.94 8.84 10.73
N ALA A 67 -4.95 7.79 9.91
CA ALA A 67 -4.72 6.42 10.37
C ALA A 67 -3.30 6.22 10.92
N ASP A 68 -3.16 5.39 11.95
CA ASP A 68 -1.86 4.96 12.47
C ASP A 68 -1.30 3.81 11.61
N PRO A 69 -0.17 4.00 10.91
CA PRO A 69 0.44 2.96 10.08
C PRO A 69 1.34 2.00 10.88
N THR A 70 1.54 2.24 12.18
CA THR A 70 2.39 1.40 13.03
C THR A 70 1.96 -0.06 12.98
N GLY A 71 2.94 -0.97 12.90
CA GLY A 71 2.70 -2.40 12.80
C GLY A 71 2.52 -2.91 11.38
N LEU A 72 2.47 -2.06 10.36
CA LEU A 72 2.64 -2.52 8.98
C LEU A 72 4.12 -2.84 8.70
N ASP A 73 4.36 -3.87 7.91
CA ASP A 73 5.70 -4.21 7.44
C ASP A 73 6.00 -3.45 6.13
N ILE A 74 5.01 -3.41 5.22
CA ILE A 74 5.12 -2.79 3.90
C ILE A 74 3.88 -1.93 3.62
N ALA A 75 4.07 -0.80 2.93
CA ALA A 75 2.98 -0.04 2.35
C ALA A 75 3.24 0.31 0.87
N ILE A 76 2.33 -0.08 -0.01
CA ILE A 76 2.35 0.26 -1.43
C ILE A 76 1.55 1.54 -1.63
N PHE A 77 2.22 2.59 -2.09
CA PHE A 77 1.63 3.87 -2.41
C PHE A 77 1.28 3.93 -3.89
N SER A 78 -0.02 3.94 -4.15
CA SER A 78 -0.64 4.22 -5.44
C SER A 78 -1.52 5.47 -5.35
N ALA A 79 -1.02 6.46 -4.62
CA ALA A 79 -1.61 7.79 -4.49
C ALA A 79 -0.75 8.80 -5.26
N GLY A 80 -1.36 9.84 -5.83
CA GLY A 80 -0.61 10.83 -6.61
C GLY A 80 0.49 11.51 -5.80
N ALA A 81 1.46 12.14 -6.48
CA ALA A 81 2.68 12.67 -5.86
C ALA A 81 2.43 13.58 -4.64
N THR A 82 1.37 14.40 -4.67
CA THR A 82 0.98 15.25 -3.53
C THR A 82 0.67 14.43 -2.28
N THR A 83 -0.08 13.33 -2.42
CA THR A 83 -0.39 12.44 -1.29
C THR A 83 0.86 11.71 -0.83
N SER A 84 1.67 11.18 -1.75
CA SER A 84 2.90 10.48 -1.37
C SER A 84 3.87 11.38 -0.63
N ARG A 85 4.09 12.63 -1.06
CA ARG A 85 4.95 13.58 -0.33
C ARG A 85 4.47 13.83 1.11
N ALA A 86 3.17 13.88 1.34
CA ALA A 86 2.61 14.13 2.66
C ALA A 86 2.61 12.88 3.56
N GLN A 87 2.40 11.71 2.98
CA GLN A 87 2.04 10.50 3.73
C GLN A 87 3.17 9.47 3.79
N ALA A 88 3.98 9.32 2.74
CA ALA A 88 5.07 8.35 2.70
C ALA A 88 6.10 8.57 3.84
N PRO A 89 6.54 9.80 4.15
CA PRO A 89 7.44 10.02 5.29
C PRO A 89 6.82 9.63 6.63
N ARG A 90 5.50 9.81 6.81
CA ARG A 90 4.81 9.41 8.05
C ARG A 90 4.82 7.89 8.24
N PHE A 91 4.61 7.14 7.16
CA PHE A 91 4.65 5.69 7.18
C PHE A 91 6.08 5.17 7.40
N ALA A 92 7.07 5.75 6.70
CA ALA A 92 8.47 5.42 6.89
C ALA A 92 8.95 5.69 8.34
N ASN A 93 8.57 6.83 8.92
CA ASN A 93 8.89 7.18 10.31
C ASN A 93 8.23 6.25 11.35
N ALA A 94 7.15 5.55 10.98
CA ALA A 94 6.53 4.51 11.80
C ALA A 94 7.19 3.12 11.64
N GLY A 95 8.29 3.04 10.89
CA GLY A 95 9.03 1.80 10.64
C GLY A 95 8.53 0.98 9.46
N VAL A 96 7.62 1.51 8.65
CA VAL A 96 7.03 0.80 7.51
C VAL A 96 7.91 0.96 6.27
N THR A 97 8.18 -0.14 5.55
CA THR A 97 8.84 -0.04 4.24
C THR A 97 7.85 0.52 3.21
N VAL A 98 8.16 1.69 2.65
CA VAL A 98 7.28 2.36 1.68
C VAL A 98 7.75 2.10 0.25
N ILE A 99 6.84 1.59 -0.58
CA ILE A 99 7.04 1.42 -2.03
C ILE A 99 6.11 2.41 -2.73
N ASP A 100 6.65 3.48 -3.32
CA ASP A 100 5.86 4.54 -3.95
C ASP A 100 5.93 4.50 -5.48
N ASN A 101 4.80 4.21 -6.12
CA ASN A 101 4.68 4.21 -7.58
C ASN A 101 4.46 5.63 -8.16
N SER A 102 4.29 6.64 -7.30
CA SER A 102 4.11 8.02 -7.75
C SER A 102 5.38 8.63 -8.34
N SER A 103 5.29 9.88 -8.83
CA SER A 103 6.45 10.65 -9.27
C SER A 103 7.16 11.41 -8.14
N ALA A 104 6.69 11.30 -6.89
CA ALA A 104 7.15 12.14 -5.78
C ALA A 104 8.66 12.05 -5.52
N PHE A 105 9.21 10.83 -5.54
CA PHE A 105 10.59 10.57 -5.07
C PHE A 105 11.53 10.02 -6.14
N ARG A 106 11.13 9.98 -7.42
CA ARG A 106 11.94 9.35 -8.49
C ARG A 106 13.33 9.96 -8.70
N MET A 107 13.49 11.24 -8.33
CA MET A 107 14.74 11.98 -8.45
C MET A 107 15.38 12.28 -7.09
N ASP A 108 14.81 11.73 -6.01
CA ASP A 108 15.32 11.92 -4.67
C ASP A 108 16.55 11.01 -4.47
N PRO A 109 17.74 11.56 -4.16
CA PRO A 109 18.95 10.74 -4.03
C PRO A 109 18.91 9.78 -2.84
N ASP A 110 18.04 10.04 -1.85
CA ASP A 110 17.91 9.21 -0.65
C ASP A 110 16.82 8.13 -0.81
N VAL A 111 16.12 8.10 -1.94
CA VAL A 111 15.07 7.10 -2.25
C VAL A 111 15.46 6.32 -3.50
N PRO A 112 15.74 5.01 -3.39
CA PRO A 112 16.14 4.22 -4.55
C PRO A 112 15.00 4.11 -5.57
N LEU A 113 15.28 4.50 -6.81
CA LEU A 113 14.40 4.22 -7.94
C LEU A 113 14.59 2.76 -8.36
N VAL A 114 13.64 1.89 -8.06
CA VAL A 114 13.73 0.45 -8.38
C VAL A 114 12.93 0.11 -9.63
N VAL A 115 13.61 -0.46 -10.63
CA VAL A 115 13.02 -1.12 -11.80
C VAL A 115 13.72 -2.47 -11.92
N SER A 116 13.09 -3.54 -11.44
CA SER A 116 13.70 -4.86 -11.28
C SER A 116 14.43 -5.38 -12.51
N GLU A 117 13.91 -5.10 -13.70
CA GLU A 117 14.45 -5.54 -14.98
C GLU A 117 15.63 -4.68 -15.48
N VAL A 118 15.90 -3.54 -14.84
CA VAL A 118 16.94 -2.56 -15.23
C VAL A 118 18.01 -2.43 -14.15
N ASN A 119 17.63 -2.39 -12.88
CA ASN A 119 18.53 -2.23 -11.74
C ASN A 119 18.11 -3.10 -10.54
N PRO A 120 18.39 -4.41 -10.59
CA PRO A 120 18.02 -5.35 -9.53
C PRO A 120 18.91 -5.31 -8.27
N ASP A 121 20.09 -4.69 -8.36
CA ASP A 121 21.14 -4.71 -7.33
C ASP A 121 21.16 -3.44 -6.46
#